data_AF-A0A3M1C292-F1
#
_entry.id   AF-A0A3M1C292-F1
#
_cell.length_a   1.000
_cell.length_b   1.000
_cell.length_c   1.000
_cell.angle_alpha   90.00
_cell.angle_beta   90.00
_cell.angle_gamma   90.00
#
_symmetry.space_group_name_H-M   'P 1'
#
loop_
_entity.id
_entity.type
_entity.pdbx_description
1 polymer ?
#
loop_
_entity_poly.entity_id
_entity_poly.type
_entity_poly.pdbx_seq_one_letter_code
_entity_poly.pdbx_strand_id
1 'polypeptide(L)'
;MRRNYYIPLFTILLIGWMQHFTNAQVNKLMEAFECYQNKNFECAKNKIDSVVLHPETKEEPAAWSLKAHIYYQYFKMYEYKLYNSPYRESSIDAIKTSETLNPDDETKINNKKLLKTIAESYYNQIKIYLYDSLNYDKSLKLYNNYKKLYQTIEPSFNFKNKDIEFYNSVGGQFVTTVKELFDSNITISENKFNEYNEAAKISFNKV
;
A
#
# COMPACT_ATOMS: atom_id res chain seq x y z
N MET A 1 30.83 -27.96 46.17
CA MET A 1 30.45 -28.06 44.74
C MET A 1 31.05 -26.87 44.00
N ARG A 2 32.09 -27.10 43.18
CA ARG A 2 32.75 -26.04 42.38
C ARG A 2 31.99 -25.89 41.06
N ARG A 3 31.51 -24.68 40.77
CA ARG A 3 30.78 -24.36 39.54
C ARG A 3 31.79 -23.85 38.50
N ASN A 4 32.16 -24.71 37.55
CA ASN A 4 33.02 -24.36 36.43
C ASN A 4 32.27 -23.42 35.48
N TYR A 5 32.78 -22.22 35.27
CA TYR A 5 32.34 -21.32 34.21
C TYR A 5 33.17 -21.62 32.95
N TYR A 6 32.54 -22.26 31.96
CA TYR A 6 33.10 -22.36 30.62
C TYR A 6 32.86 -21.04 29.90
N ILE A 7 33.91 -20.27 29.66
CA ILE A 7 33.91 -19.16 28.72
C ILE A 7 34.34 -19.75 27.37
N PRO A 8 33.46 -19.89 26.38
CA PRO A 8 33.90 -20.29 25.05
C PRO A 8 34.69 -19.13 24.43
N LEU A 9 35.95 -19.43 24.18
CA LEU A 9 36.96 -18.64 23.51
C LEU A 9 36.58 -18.45 22.03
N PHE A 10 35.60 -17.58 21.75
CA PHE A 10 35.24 -17.14 20.40
C PHE A 10 35.49 -15.64 20.26
N THR A 11 36.75 -15.26 20.50
CA THR A 11 37.28 -13.96 20.11
C THR A 11 38.07 -14.11 18.82
N ILE A 12 37.73 -13.25 17.85
CA ILE A 12 38.58 -12.76 16.75
C ILE A 12 38.69 -13.69 15.54
N LEU A 13 37.82 -13.47 14.53
CA LEU A 13 38.16 -13.51 13.09
C LEU A 13 36.95 -13.14 12.21
N LEU A 14 36.49 -11.89 12.29
CA LEU A 14 35.63 -11.26 11.28
C LEU A 14 36.00 -9.77 11.14
N ILE A 15 37.29 -9.48 10.97
CA ILE A 15 37.78 -8.14 10.61
C ILE A 15 38.63 -8.30 9.35
N GLY A 16 38.24 -7.61 8.29
CA GLY A 16 38.66 -7.86 6.91
C GLY A 16 37.59 -8.75 6.30
N TRP A 17 36.53 -8.20 5.70
CA TRP A 17 36.54 -7.39 4.48
C TRP A 17 35.46 -6.27 4.52
N MET A 18 35.65 -5.21 5.31
CA MET A 18 34.91 -3.96 5.13
C MET A 18 35.88 -2.87 4.71
N GLN A 19 36.18 -2.82 3.42
CA GLN A 19 36.86 -1.66 2.84
C GLN A 19 35.79 -0.79 2.16
N HIS A 20 35.52 0.35 2.81
CA HIS A 20 34.86 1.55 2.27
C HIS A 20 33.34 1.56 2.07
N PHE A 21 32.58 1.27 3.13
CA PHE A 21 31.32 1.99 3.37
C PHE A 21 31.55 2.95 4.52
N THR A 22 31.22 4.24 4.36
CA THR A 22 31.31 5.16 5.49
C THR A 22 30.24 4.78 6.53
N ASN A 23 30.66 4.46 7.75
CA ASN A 23 29.80 3.94 8.83
C ASN A 23 28.60 4.85 9.19
N ALA A 24 28.60 6.11 8.77
CA ALA A 24 27.60 7.10 9.16
C ALA A 24 26.23 6.92 8.46
N GLN A 25 26.17 6.39 7.24
CA GLN A 25 24.91 6.34 6.48
C GLN A 25 24.19 5.00 6.65
N VAL A 26 24.93 3.90 6.81
CA VAL A 26 24.38 2.64 7.34
C VAL A 26 23.73 2.87 8.71
N ASN A 27 24.36 3.72 9.54
CA ASN A 27 23.78 4.15 10.82
C ASN A 27 22.45 4.89 10.62
N LYS A 28 22.30 5.76 9.60
CA LYS A 28 21.01 6.43 9.33
C LYS A 28 19.91 5.49 8.84
N LEU A 29 20.24 4.43 8.11
CA LEU A 29 19.25 3.40 7.75
C LEU A 29 18.75 2.68 9.00
N MET A 30 19.66 2.30 9.91
CA MET A 30 19.29 1.72 11.21
C MET A 30 18.45 2.70 12.05
N GLU A 31 18.84 3.96 12.14
CA GLU A 31 18.09 4.99 12.86
C GLU A 31 16.68 5.22 12.24
N ALA A 32 16.54 5.16 10.91
CA ALA A 32 15.24 5.25 10.24
C ALA A 32 14.36 4.04 10.62
N PHE A 33 14.95 2.85 10.66
CA PHE A 33 14.27 1.63 11.07
C PHE A 33 13.84 1.69 12.54
N GLU A 34 14.71 2.14 13.45
CA GLU A 34 14.38 2.34 14.86
C GLU A 34 13.23 3.33 15.05
N CYS A 35 13.27 4.48 14.34
CA CYS A 35 12.17 5.43 14.37
C CYS A 35 10.86 4.83 13.86
N TYR A 36 10.91 3.99 12.81
CA TYR A 36 9.75 3.26 12.32
C TYR A 36 9.19 2.26 13.35
N GLN A 37 10.05 1.46 13.99
CA GLN A 37 9.65 0.49 15.02
C GLN A 37 9.01 1.19 16.23
N ASN A 38 9.54 2.36 16.60
CA ASN A 38 8.99 3.20 17.67
C ASN A 38 7.73 3.97 17.27
N LYS A 39 7.17 3.73 16.07
CA LYS A 39 6.01 4.43 15.49
C LYS A 39 6.20 5.95 15.37
N ASN A 40 7.45 6.44 15.42
CA ASN A 40 7.79 7.82 15.14
C ASN A 40 7.99 7.99 13.63
N PHE A 41 6.88 8.01 12.90
CA PHE A 41 6.90 8.05 11.44
C PHE A 41 7.49 9.35 10.89
N GLU A 42 7.37 10.46 11.60
CA GLU A 42 8.01 11.72 11.23
C GLU A 42 9.52 11.63 11.24
N CYS A 43 10.10 11.13 12.34
CA CYS A 43 11.52 10.84 12.39
C CYS A 43 11.94 9.87 11.27
N ALA A 44 11.19 8.78 11.10
CA ALA A 44 11.51 7.74 10.12
C ALA A 44 11.52 8.31 8.70
N LYS A 45 10.52 9.13 8.34
CA LYS A 45 10.42 9.77 7.02
C LYS A 45 11.60 10.72 6.77
N ASN A 46 11.91 11.59 7.73
CA ASN A 46 13.00 12.55 7.59
C ASN A 46 14.35 11.84 7.37
N LYS A 47 14.58 10.71 8.04
CA LYS A 47 15.80 9.92 7.86
C LYS A 47 15.81 9.14 6.54
N ILE A 48 14.73 8.42 6.23
CA ILE A 48 14.70 7.54 5.04
C ILE A 48 14.80 8.32 3.73
N ASP A 49 14.24 9.53 3.67
CA ASP A 49 14.33 10.39 2.49
C ASP A 49 15.78 10.75 2.16
N SER A 50 16.62 10.93 3.19
CA SER A 50 18.06 11.17 3.01
C SER A 50 18.81 9.90 2.63
N VAL A 51 18.44 8.75 3.21
CA VAL A 51 19.09 7.46 2.98
C VAL A 51 18.94 7.01 1.53
N VAL A 52 17.75 7.08 0.95
CA VAL A 52 17.52 6.60 -0.43
C VAL A 52 18.15 7.49 -1.51
N LEU A 53 18.61 8.70 -1.15
CA LEU A 53 19.29 9.62 -2.06
C LEU A 53 20.83 9.54 -1.95
N HIS A 54 21.35 8.92 -0.88
CA HIS A 54 22.79 8.90 -0.63
C HIS A 54 23.50 7.85 -1.51
N PRO A 55 24.66 8.16 -2.13
CA PRO A 55 25.34 7.25 -3.05
C PRO A 55 25.63 5.85 -2.51
N GLU A 56 25.90 5.73 -1.21
CA GLU A 56 26.21 4.44 -0.56
C GLU A 56 24.99 3.56 -0.27
N THR A 57 23.79 4.15 -0.15
CA THR A 57 22.58 3.44 0.29
C THR A 57 21.45 3.51 -0.73
N LYS A 58 21.58 4.29 -1.80
CA LYS A 58 20.58 4.36 -2.88
C LYS A 58 20.45 3.04 -3.66
N GLU A 59 21.47 2.19 -3.63
CA GLU A 59 21.45 0.86 -4.25
C GLU A 59 21.05 -0.24 -3.26
N GLU A 60 20.72 0.10 -2.01
CA GLU A 60 20.33 -0.87 -0.98
C GLU A 60 18.81 -1.18 -1.10
N PRO A 61 18.41 -2.39 -1.53
CA PRO A 61 17.00 -2.74 -1.68
C PRO A 61 16.18 -2.56 -0.40
N ALA A 62 16.77 -2.84 0.76
CA ALA A 62 16.10 -2.74 2.06
C ALA A 62 15.75 -1.29 2.41
N ALA A 63 16.56 -0.31 2.00
CA ALA A 63 16.26 1.11 2.22
C ALA A 63 15.00 1.55 1.48
N TRP A 64 14.85 1.12 0.22
CA TRP A 64 13.64 1.38 -0.57
C TRP A 64 12.42 0.65 -0.03
N SER A 65 12.59 -0.59 0.46
CA SER A 65 11.51 -1.32 1.13
C SER A 65 11.04 -0.59 2.40
N LEU A 66 11.97 -0.10 3.23
CA LEU A 66 11.64 0.68 4.43
C LEU A 66 10.95 2.00 4.08
N LYS A 67 11.39 2.70 3.02
CA LYS A 67 10.70 3.89 2.50
C LYS A 67 9.25 3.57 2.16
N ALA A 68 9.01 2.47 1.46
CA ALA A 68 7.66 2.07 1.11
C ALA A 68 6.77 1.89 2.35
N HIS A 69 7.27 1.21 3.38
CA HIS A 69 6.55 1.00 4.63
C HIS A 69 6.21 2.33 5.33
N ILE A 70 7.20 3.22 5.45
CA ILE A 70 7.01 4.54 6.08
C ILE A 70 5.97 5.36 5.32
N TYR A 71 6.08 5.43 3.99
CA TYR A 71 5.16 6.20 3.16
C TYR A 71 3.74 5.63 3.20
N TYR A 72 3.58 4.30 3.31
CA TYR A 72 2.26 3.71 3.52
C TYR A 72 1.65 4.09 4.88
N GLN A 73 2.45 4.30 5.93
CA GLN A 73 1.93 4.84 7.20
C GLN A 73 1.44 6.27 7.04
N TYR A 74 2.17 7.10 6.31
CA TYR A 74 1.75 8.47 5.98
C TYR A 74 0.44 8.50 5.20
N PHE A 75 0.29 7.63 4.20
CA PHE A 75 -0.97 7.45 3.50
C PHE A 75 -2.12 7.17 4.49
N LYS A 76 -1.95 6.22 5.41
CA LYS A 76 -3.00 5.88 6.38
C LYS A 76 -3.34 7.03 7.33
N MET A 77 -2.35 7.80 7.76
CA MET A 77 -2.53 8.89 8.72
C MET A 77 -3.19 10.12 8.11
N TYR A 78 -2.80 10.48 6.88
CA TYR A 78 -3.12 11.80 6.32
C TYR A 78 -3.98 11.74 5.05
N GLU A 79 -3.90 10.65 4.29
CA GLU A 79 -4.45 10.59 2.93
C GLU A 79 -5.41 9.41 2.71
N TYR A 80 -5.86 8.73 3.78
CA TYR A 80 -6.68 7.52 3.67
C TYR A 80 -7.97 7.71 2.86
N LYS A 81 -8.54 8.93 2.85
CA LYS A 81 -9.74 9.25 2.07
C LYS A 81 -9.43 9.84 0.69
N LEU A 82 -8.17 10.20 0.41
CA LEU A 82 -7.79 10.76 -0.87
C LEU A 82 -7.75 9.65 -1.93
N TYR A 83 -8.54 9.86 -2.99
CA TYR A 83 -8.61 8.96 -4.14
C TYR A 83 -7.24 8.80 -4.83
N ASN A 84 -6.54 9.92 -5.02
CA ASN A 84 -5.17 9.97 -5.55
C ASN A 84 -4.24 10.39 -4.42
N SER A 85 -3.72 9.41 -3.67
CA SER A 85 -2.76 9.67 -2.58
C SER A 85 -1.32 9.63 -3.12
N PRO A 86 -0.59 10.76 -3.11
CA PRO A 86 0.83 10.77 -3.43
C PRO A 86 1.65 9.83 -2.54
N TYR A 87 1.30 9.68 -1.25
CA TYR A 87 2.03 8.76 -0.37
C TYR A 87 1.81 7.29 -0.72
N ARG A 88 0.59 6.91 -1.15
CA ARG A 88 0.32 5.55 -1.61
C ARG A 88 1.10 5.23 -2.88
N GLU A 89 1.07 6.11 -3.87
CA GLU A 89 1.82 5.91 -5.12
C GLU A 89 3.33 5.87 -4.87
N SER A 90 3.85 6.79 -4.03
CA SER A 90 5.26 6.80 -3.64
C SER A 90 5.69 5.53 -2.90
N SER A 91 4.78 4.91 -2.12
CA SER A 91 5.03 3.62 -1.49
C SER A 91 5.16 2.50 -2.52
N ILE A 92 4.26 2.46 -3.51
CA ILE A 92 4.31 1.49 -4.61
C ILE A 92 5.60 1.66 -5.42
N ASP A 93 5.99 2.88 -5.75
CA ASP A 93 7.19 3.15 -6.55
C ASP A 93 8.48 2.82 -5.79
N ALA A 94 8.50 3.04 -4.46
CA ALA A 94 9.61 2.59 -3.63
C ALA A 94 9.73 1.06 -3.62
N ILE A 95 8.62 0.31 -3.59
CA ILE A 95 8.66 -1.15 -3.71
C ILE A 95 9.20 -1.56 -5.07
N LYS A 96 8.70 -0.97 -6.18
CA LYS A 96 9.23 -1.26 -7.53
C LYS A 96 10.73 -1.02 -7.60
N THR A 97 11.21 0.08 -7.01
CA THR A 97 12.65 0.40 -6.97
C THR A 97 13.42 -0.66 -6.19
N SER A 98 12.94 -1.04 -5.01
CA SER A 98 13.51 -2.15 -4.21
C SER A 98 13.63 -3.43 -5.04
N GLU A 99 12.58 -3.83 -5.75
CA GLU A 99 12.57 -5.04 -6.61
C GLU A 99 13.58 -4.95 -7.77
N THR A 100 13.78 -3.77 -8.38
CA THR A 100 14.77 -3.60 -9.46
C THR A 100 16.22 -3.76 -8.99
N LEU A 101 16.47 -3.59 -7.70
CA LEU A 101 17.79 -3.73 -7.08
C LEU A 101 18.10 -5.18 -6.64
N ASN A 102 17.25 -6.15 -7.02
CA ASN A 102 17.39 -7.57 -6.70
C ASN A 102 17.47 -7.84 -5.17
N PRO A 103 16.39 -7.60 -4.42
CA PRO A 103 16.39 -7.79 -2.97
C PRO A 103 16.64 -9.24 -2.58
N ASP A 104 17.10 -9.43 -1.35
CA ASP A 104 17.07 -10.74 -0.69
C ASP A 104 15.62 -11.25 -0.51
N ASP A 105 15.50 -12.52 -0.12
CA ASP A 105 14.20 -13.17 -0.01
C ASP A 105 13.33 -12.57 1.10
N GLU A 106 13.94 -12.11 2.19
CA GLU A 106 13.21 -11.45 3.28
C GLU A 106 12.57 -10.14 2.80
N THR A 107 13.35 -9.31 2.12
CA THR A 107 12.90 -8.04 1.56
C THR A 107 11.82 -8.26 0.50
N LYS A 108 11.97 -9.26 -0.38
CA LYS A 108 10.93 -9.65 -1.36
C LYS A 108 9.62 -10.05 -0.68
N ILE A 109 9.69 -10.88 0.37
CA ILE A 109 8.50 -11.31 1.14
C ILE A 109 7.81 -10.10 1.76
N ASN A 110 8.58 -9.19 2.37
CA ASN A 110 8.05 -7.98 2.99
C ASN A 110 7.42 -7.03 1.96
N ASN A 111 8.08 -6.82 0.82
CA ASN A 111 7.57 -6.04 -0.30
C ASN A 111 6.25 -6.60 -0.83
N LYS A 112 6.19 -7.92 -1.05
CA LYS A 112 4.98 -8.61 -1.51
C LYS A 112 3.82 -8.45 -0.53
N LYS A 113 4.09 -8.59 0.77
CA LYS A 113 3.10 -8.41 1.84
C LYS A 113 2.57 -6.97 1.89
N LEU A 114 3.46 -5.99 1.75
CA LEU A 114 3.07 -4.59 1.72
C LEU A 114 2.25 -4.26 0.46
N LEU A 115 2.68 -4.72 -0.72
CA LEU A 115 1.90 -4.54 -1.96
C LEU A 115 0.49 -5.09 -1.84
N LYS A 116 0.33 -6.27 -1.21
CA LYS A 116 -0.99 -6.87 -0.98
C LYS A 116 -1.84 -5.98 -0.08
N THR A 117 -1.25 -5.46 0.99
CA THR A 117 -1.90 -4.51 1.90
C THR A 117 -2.30 -3.22 1.16
N ILE A 118 -1.46 -2.70 0.27
CA ILE A 118 -1.76 -1.52 -0.55
C ILE A 118 -2.90 -1.81 -1.52
N ALA A 119 -2.90 -2.98 -2.17
CA ALA A 119 -3.98 -3.40 -3.06
C ALA A 119 -5.33 -3.42 -2.32
N GLU A 120 -5.36 -4.06 -1.16
CA GLU A 120 -6.54 -4.08 -0.29
C GLU A 120 -6.99 -2.68 0.14
N SER A 121 -6.05 -1.74 0.28
CA SER A 121 -6.39 -0.35 0.60
C SER A 121 -7.13 0.38 -0.54
N TYR A 122 -6.88 0.04 -1.81
CA TYR A 122 -7.72 0.51 -2.92
C TYR A 122 -9.12 -0.08 -2.83
N TYR A 123 -9.21 -1.39 -2.57
CA TYR A 123 -10.50 -2.08 -2.43
C TYR A 123 -11.34 -1.49 -1.28
N ASN A 124 -10.72 -1.21 -0.15
CA ASN A 124 -11.41 -0.61 1.00
C ASN A 124 -11.92 0.81 0.71
N GLN A 125 -11.19 1.61 -0.08
CA GLN A 125 -11.67 2.94 -0.47
C GLN A 125 -12.85 2.91 -1.44
N ILE A 126 -13.10 1.81 -2.15
CA ILE A 126 -14.29 1.68 -3.01
C ILE A 126 -15.55 2.01 -2.21
N LYS A 127 -15.62 1.54 -0.95
CA LYS A 127 -16.77 1.81 -0.08
C LYS A 127 -16.99 3.31 0.14
N ILE A 128 -15.92 4.09 0.34
CA ILE A 128 -16.03 5.55 0.52
C ILE A 128 -16.66 6.17 -0.73
N TYR A 129 -16.17 5.81 -1.92
CA TYR A 129 -16.66 6.43 -3.14
C TYR A 129 -18.04 5.92 -3.57
N LEU A 130 -18.36 4.66 -3.26
CA LEU A 130 -19.64 4.05 -3.56
C LEU A 130 -20.75 4.52 -2.61
N TYR A 131 -20.53 4.49 -1.30
CA TYR A 131 -21.56 4.79 -0.30
C TYR A 131 -21.61 6.29 0.06
N ASP A 132 -20.47 6.95 0.24
CA ASP A 132 -20.47 8.34 0.74
C ASP A 132 -20.65 9.37 -0.39
N SER A 133 -20.13 9.07 -1.59
CA SER A 133 -20.12 10.02 -2.71
C SER A 133 -20.90 9.57 -3.95
N LEU A 134 -21.41 8.33 -3.97
CA LEU A 134 -22.14 7.72 -5.09
C LEU A 134 -21.42 7.93 -6.44
N ASN A 135 -20.10 7.77 -6.43
CA ASN A 135 -19.24 8.06 -7.57
C ASN A 135 -18.78 6.74 -8.21
N TYR A 136 -19.51 6.33 -9.24
CA TYR A 136 -19.23 5.12 -10.00
C TYR A 136 -17.82 5.10 -10.59
N ASP A 137 -17.44 6.18 -11.29
CA ASP A 137 -16.15 6.25 -12.00
C ASP A 137 -14.94 6.11 -11.06
N LYS A 138 -14.97 6.80 -9.91
CA LYS A 138 -13.89 6.68 -8.91
C LYS A 138 -13.88 5.28 -8.30
N SER A 139 -15.04 4.72 -7.99
CA SER A 139 -15.16 3.35 -7.47
C SER A 139 -14.59 2.31 -8.45
N LEU A 140 -14.92 2.43 -9.73
CA LEU A 140 -14.41 1.57 -10.79
C LEU A 140 -12.90 1.71 -10.98
N LYS A 141 -12.37 2.93 -10.96
CA LYS A 141 -10.92 3.16 -11.06
C LYS A 141 -10.16 2.58 -9.86
N LEU A 142 -10.67 2.73 -8.64
CA LEU A 142 -10.09 2.09 -7.45
C LEU A 142 -10.10 0.56 -7.58
N TYR A 143 -11.20 -0.01 -8.07
CA TYR A 143 -11.29 -1.44 -8.29
C TYR A 143 -10.29 -1.93 -9.35
N ASN A 144 -10.13 -1.19 -10.45
CA ASN A 144 -9.13 -1.51 -11.47
C ASN A 144 -7.69 -1.40 -10.93
N ASN A 145 -7.40 -0.41 -10.08
CA ASN A 145 -6.10 -0.29 -9.42
C ASN A 145 -5.84 -1.46 -8.48
N TYR A 146 -6.85 -1.89 -7.71
CA TYR A 146 -6.80 -3.12 -6.92
C TYR A 146 -6.46 -4.34 -7.78
N LYS A 147 -7.20 -4.58 -8.88
CA LYS A 147 -6.95 -5.71 -9.78
C LYS A 147 -5.55 -5.66 -10.37
N LYS A 148 -5.15 -4.52 -10.91
CA LYS A 148 -3.84 -4.31 -11.53
C LYS A 148 -2.72 -4.62 -10.54
N LEU A 149 -2.78 -4.05 -9.33
CA LEU A 149 -1.74 -4.28 -8.32
C LEU A 149 -1.75 -5.74 -7.85
N TYR A 150 -2.92 -6.31 -7.58
CA TYR A 150 -3.03 -7.68 -7.10
C TYR A 150 -2.55 -8.71 -8.14
N GLN A 151 -2.75 -8.47 -9.44
CA GLN A 151 -2.19 -9.30 -10.52
C GLN A 151 -0.66 -9.29 -10.56
N THR A 152 0.01 -8.22 -10.13
CA THR A 152 1.48 -8.22 -10.02
C THR A 152 1.98 -9.15 -8.91
N ILE A 153 1.14 -9.39 -7.89
CA ILE A 153 1.45 -10.17 -6.69
C ILE A 153 1.11 -11.65 -6.88
N GLU A 154 -0.06 -11.90 -7.49
CA GLU A 154 -0.64 -13.21 -7.75
C GLU A 154 -1.19 -13.23 -9.20
N PRO A 155 -0.33 -13.45 -10.23
CA PRO A 155 -0.74 -13.38 -11.65
C PRO A 155 -1.84 -14.36 -12.06
N SER A 156 -1.96 -15.49 -11.36
CA SER A 156 -2.98 -16.51 -11.59
C SER A 156 -4.29 -16.26 -10.84
N PHE A 157 -4.43 -15.15 -10.11
CA PHE A 157 -5.64 -14.87 -9.34
C PHE A 157 -6.84 -14.64 -10.26
N ASN A 158 -7.91 -15.41 -10.02
CA ASN A 158 -9.16 -15.27 -10.77
C ASN A 158 -10.09 -14.25 -10.10
N PHE A 159 -10.29 -13.11 -10.76
CA PHE A 159 -11.14 -12.04 -10.25
C PHE A 159 -12.64 -12.27 -10.40
N LYS A 160 -13.10 -13.37 -11.02
CA LYS A 160 -14.54 -13.57 -11.31
C LYS A 160 -15.44 -13.33 -10.10
N ASN A 161 -15.13 -13.93 -8.94
CA ASN A 161 -15.94 -13.75 -7.74
C ASN A 161 -15.86 -12.32 -7.19
N LYS A 162 -14.69 -11.67 -7.31
CA LYS A 162 -14.51 -10.27 -6.89
C LYS A 162 -15.22 -9.29 -7.82
N ASP A 163 -15.27 -9.59 -9.12
CA ASP A 163 -15.99 -8.82 -10.12
C ASP A 163 -17.49 -8.88 -9.81
N ILE A 164 -18.01 -10.08 -9.55
CA ILE A 164 -19.41 -10.28 -9.13
C ILE A 164 -19.71 -9.49 -7.84
N GLU A 165 -18.86 -9.60 -6.82
CA GLU A 165 -19.02 -8.87 -5.55
C GLU A 165 -19.05 -7.35 -5.76
N PHE A 166 -18.10 -6.83 -6.54
CA PHE A 166 -17.98 -5.41 -6.84
C PHE A 166 -19.21 -4.89 -7.59
N TYR A 167 -19.58 -5.52 -8.71
CA TYR A 167 -20.67 -5.04 -9.55
C TYR A 167 -22.05 -5.20 -8.89
N ASN A 168 -22.26 -6.27 -8.12
CA ASN A 168 -23.49 -6.39 -7.31
C ASN A 168 -23.57 -5.29 -6.24
N SER A 169 -22.46 -4.96 -5.59
CA SER A 169 -22.41 -3.88 -4.59
C SER A 169 -22.75 -2.54 -5.22
N VAL A 170 -22.18 -2.26 -6.40
CA VAL A 170 -22.47 -1.02 -7.15
C VAL A 170 -23.94 -0.98 -7.55
N GLY A 171 -24.44 -1.99 -8.25
CA GLY A 171 -25.82 -2.04 -8.70
C GLY A 171 -26.82 -1.92 -7.56
N GLY A 172 -26.61 -2.68 -6.48
CA GLY A 172 -27.45 -2.64 -5.29
C GLY A 172 -27.46 -1.26 -4.61
N GLN A 173 -26.31 -0.59 -4.49
CA GLN A 173 -26.25 0.72 -3.85
C GLN A 173 -26.99 1.78 -4.65
N PHE A 174 -26.78 1.86 -5.97
CA PHE A 174 -27.45 2.86 -6.80
C PHE A 174 -28.96 2.63 -6.88
N VAL A 175 -29.43 1.38 -6.96
CA VAL A 175 -30.87 1.05 -6.90
C VAL A 175 -31.47 1.47 -5.55
N THR A 176 -30.77 1.17 -4.45
CA THR A 176 -31.23 1.52 -3.10
C THR A 176 -31.36 3.03 -2.94
N THR A 177 -30.33 3.79 -3.35
CA THR A 177 -30.37 5.25 -3.30
C THR A 177 -31.51 5.83 -4.15
N VAL A 178 -31.70 5.34 -5.37
CA VAL A 178 -32.80 5.82 -6.22
C VAL A 178 -34.15 5.58 -5.54
N LYS A 179 -34.35 4.39 -4.96
CA LYS A 179 -35.56 4.07 -4.21
C LYS A 179 -35.77 5.00 -3.01
N GLU A 180 -34.73 5.25 -2.21
CA GLU A 180 -34.79 6.14 -1.05
C GLU A 180 -35.16 7.58 -1.43
N LEU A 181 -34.64 8.07 -2.56
CA LEU A 181 -34.97 9.41 -3.07
C LEU A 181 -36.45 9.51 -3.47
N PHE A 182 -36.99 8.48 -4.13
CA PHE A 182 -38.42 8.39 -4.46
C PHE A 182 -39.28 8.32 -3.20
N ASP A 183 -38.97 7.41 -2.27
CA ASP A 183 -39.73 7.20 -1.04
C ASP A 183 -39.74 8.47 -0.17
N SER A 184 -38.67 9.27 -0.23
CA SER A 184 -38.52 10.53 0.50
C SER A 184 -39.06 11.77 -0.23
N ASN A 185 -39.66 11.62 -1.43
CA ASN A 185 -40.07 12.74 -2.31
C ASN A 185 -38.96 13.77 -2.57
N ILE A 186 -37.69 13.35 -2.56
CA ILE A 186 -36.55 14.24 -2.83
C ILE A 186 -36.42 14.41 -4.34
N THR A 187 -36.54 15.65 -4.82
CA THR A 187 -36.32 15.97 -6.23
C THR A 187 -34.82 16.06 -6.52
N ILE A 188 -34.33 15.21 -7.42
CA ILE A 188 -33.00 15.32 -8.02
C ILE A 188 -33.11 15.75 -9.48
N SER A 189 -32.02 16.26 -10.06
CA SER A 189 -32.01 16.56 -11.48
C SER A 189 -32.16 15.27 -12.31
N GLU A 190 -32.84 15.36 -13.45
CA GLU A 190 -32.99 14.25 -14.40
C GLU A 190 -31.63 13.66 -14.80
N ASN A 191 -30.63 14.52 -15.01
CA ASN A 191 -29.25 14.08 -15.29
C ASN A 191 -28.69 13.19 -14.19
N LYS A 192 -28.90 13.54 -12.91
CA LYS A 192 -28.40 12.76 -11.78
C LYS A 192 -29.14 11.43 -11.62
N PHE A 193 -30.44 11.42 -11.90
CA PHE A 193 -31.25 10.21 -11.91
C PHE A 193 -30.78 9.24 -13.00
N ASN A 194 -30.55 9.75 -14.22
CA ASN A 194 -30.05 8.97 -15.34
C ASN A 194 -28.64 8.42 -15.07
N GLU A 195 -27.77 9.23 -14.44
CA GLU A 195 -26.44 8.78 -14.01
C GLU A 195 -26.52 7.55 -13.08
N TYR A 196 -27.39 7.60 -12.08
CA TYR A 196 -27.55 6.50 -11.12
C TYR A 196 -28.13 5.23 -11.75
N ASN A 197 -29.15 5.37 -12.60
CA ASN A 197 -29.74 4.23 -13.30
C ASN A 197 -28.75 3.57 -14.27
N GLU A 198 -27.98 4.36 -15.02
CA GLU A 198 -26.98 3.82 -15.93
C GLU A 198 -25.84 3.14 -15.16
N ALA A 199 -25.37 3.70 -14.03
CA ALA A 199 -24.39 3.03 -13.18
C ALA A 199 -24.89 1.66 -12.66
N ALA A 200 -26.16 1.57 -12.26
CA ALA A 200 -26.77 0.32 -11.83
C ALA A 200 -26.87 -0.70 -12.98
N LYS A 201 -27.37 -0.26 -14.14
CA LYS A 201 -27.55 -1.09 -15.34
C LYS A 201 -26.23 -1.62 -15.88
N ILE A 202 -25.20 -0.77 -16.00
CA ILE A 202 -23.86 -1.19 -16.40
C ILE A 202 -23.34 -2.27 -15.46
N SER A 203 -23.56 -2.12 -14.17
CA SER A 203 -23.07 -3.05 -13.16
C SER A 203 -23.77 -4.40 -13.24
N PHE A 204 -25.09 -4.45 -13.35
CA PHE A 204 -25.82 -5.72 -13.48
C PHE A 204 -25.53 -6.46 -14.80
N ASN A 205 -25.18 -5.75 -15.87
CA ASN A 205 -24.74 -6.37 -17.13
C ASN A 205 -23.35 -7.03 -17.05
N LYS A 206 -22.60 -6.83 -15.96
CA LYS A 206 -21.25 -7.37 -15.75
C LYS A 206 -21.21 -8.62 -14.85
N VAL A 207 -22.35 -8.99 -14.27
CA VAL A 207 -22.54 -10.15 -13.39
C VAL A 207 -23.18 -11.28 -14.16
#